data_AF-A0A8J6M898-F1
#
_entry.id   AF-A0A8J6M898-F1
#
_cell.length_a   1.000
_cell.length_b   1.000
_cell.length_c   1.000
_cell.angle_alpha   90.00
_cell.angle_beta   90.00
_cell.angle_gamma   90.00
#
_symmetry.space_group_name_H-M   'P 1'
#
loop_
_entity.id
_entity.type
_entity.pdbx_description
1 polymer ?
#
loop_
_entity_poly.entity_id
_entity_poly.type
_entity_poly.pdbx_seq_one_letter_code
_entity_poly.pdbx_strand_id
1 'polypeptide(L)' 'MANLTNKELAGLSDQLDFEKVLCCKYQAAAQECTEADLKNCFQQYASQHKQNFETLLNFLK' A
#
# COMPACT_ATOMS: atom_id res chain seq x y z
N MET A 1 16.56 -14.42 3.95
CA MET A 1 16.98 -13.14 3.37
C MET A 1 17.16 -13.32 1.88
N ALA A 2 16.33 -12.66 1.08
CA ALA A 2 16.57 -12.57 -0.35
C ALA A 2 17.91 -11.86 -0.55
N ASN A 3 18.81 -12.41 -1.37
CA ASN A 3 20.05 -11.75 -1.78
C ASN A 3 19.72 -10.64 -2.79
N LEU A 4 19.06 -9.59 -2.30
CA LEU A 4 18.66 -8.45 -3.11
C LEU A 4 19.86 -7.56 -3.38
N THR A 5 19.98 -7.11 -4.61
CA THR A 5 20.93 -6.07 -5.00
C THR A 5 20.52 -4.72 -4.43
N ASN A 6 21.45 -3.76 -4.37
CA ASN A 6 21.16 -2.40 -3.93
C ASN A 6 20.05 -1.73 -4.76
N LYS A 7 19.96 -2.04 -6.06
CA LYS A 7 18.91 -1.50 -6.94
C LYS A 7 17.53 -2.06 -6.57
N GLU A 8 17.46 -3.35 -6.26
CA GLU A 8 16.22 -3.98 -5.82
C GLU A 8 15.78 -3.48 -4.44
N LEU A 9 16.72 -3.26 -3.51
CA LEU A 9 16.43 -2.66 -2.21
C LEU A 9 15.90 -1.23 -2.33
N ALA A 10 16.49 -0.42 -3.23
CA ALA A 10 16.00 0.93 -3.51
C ALA A 10 14.59 0.91 -4.12
N GLY A 11 14.37 0.09 -5.15
CA GLY A 11 13.04 -0.06 -5.75
C GLY A 11 11.99 -0.59 -4.79
N LEU A 12 12.37 -1.49 -3.87
CA LEU A 12 11.47 -1.99 -2.83
C LEU A 12 11.12 -0.91 -1.80
N SER A 13 12.08 -0.05 -1.44
CA SER A 13 11.84 1.08 -0.54
C SER A 13 10.89 2.10 -1.19
N ASP A 14 11.13 2.45 -2.45
CA ASP A 14 10.25 3.35 -3.21
C ASP A 14 8.83 2.78 -3.30
N GLN A 15 8.70 1.47 -3.56
CA GLN A 15 7.39 0.82 -3.62
C GLN A 15 6.70 0.79 -2.25
N LEU A 16 7.43 0.56 -1.16
CA LEU A 16 6.87 0.61 0.20
C LEU A 16 6.30 1.99 0.52
N ASP A 17 7.03 3.07 0.18
CA ASP A 17 6.53 4.43 0.35
C ASP A 17 5.31 4.71 -0.52
N PHE A 18 5.29 4.19 -1.75
CA PHE A 18 4.14 4.30 -2.65
C PHE A 18 2.89 3.62 -2.10
N GLU A 19 2.99 2.36 -1.66
CA GLU A 19 1.87 1.61 -1.06
C GLU A 19 1.32 2.32 0.19
N LYS A 20 2.21 2.88 1.03
CA LYS A 20 1.82 3.65 2.21
C LYS A 20 1.01 4.90 1.82
N VAL A 21 1.48 5.66 0.84
CA VAL A 21 0.78 6.86 0.36
C VAL A 21 -0.58 6.50 -0.23
N LEU A 22 -0.68 5.45 -1.04
CA LEU A 22 -1.95 5.01 -1.61
C LEU A 22 -2.93 4.56 -0.54
N CYS A 23 -2.49 3.75 0.42
CA CYS A 23 -3.33 3.34 1.55
C CYS A 23 -3.93 4.56 2.26
N CYS A 24 -3.12 5.56 2.61
CA CYS A 24 -3.61 6.78 3.25
C CYS A 24 -4.59 7.56 2.37
N LYS A 25 -4.33 7.70 1.07
CA LYS A 25 -5.22 8.41 0.13
C LYS A 25 -6.58 7.72 0.01
N TYR A 26 -6.61 6.41 -0.11
CA TYR A 26 -7.87 5.66 -0.18
C TYR A 26 -8.63 5.69 1.15
N GLN A 27 -7.93 5.68 2.30
CA GLN A 27 -8.58 5.87 3.60
C GLN A 27 -9.21 7.26 3.73
N ALA A 28 -8.50 8.31 3.31
CA ALA A 28 -9.04 9.67 3.30
C ALA A 28 -10.26 9.78 2.36
N ALA A 29 -10.15 9.25 1.14
CA ALA A 29 -11.25 9.21 0.19
C ALA A 29 -12.48 8.46 0.74
N ALA A 30 -12.28 7.34 1.44
CA ALA A 30 -13.37 6.61 2.10
C ALA A 30 -14.04 7.40 3.24
N GLN A 31 -13.31 8.30 3.91
CA GLN A 31 -13.86 9.15 4.97
C GLN A 31 -14.68 10.31 4.38
N GLU A 32 -14.22 10.88 3.27
CA GLU A 32 -14.88 12.01 2.58
C GLU A 32 -16.04 11.56 1.68
N CYS A 33 -16.10 10.25 1.34
CA CYS A 33 -17.14 9.71 0.47
C CYS A 33 -18.46 9.45 1.20
N THR A 34 -19.55 9.96 0.62
CA THR A 34 -20.92 9.77 1.12
C THR A 34 -21.63 8.58 0.48
N GLU A 35 -21.26 8.21 -0.75
CA GLU A 35 -21.85 7.09 -1.49
C GLU A 35 -21.34 5.76 -0.94
N ALA A 36 -22.26 4.91 -0.46
CA ALA A 36 -21.92 3.68 0.25
C ALA A 36 -21.08 2.70 -0.59
N ASP A 37 -21.44 2.48 -1.85
CA ASP A 37 -20.73 1.56 -2.73
C ASP A 37 -19.31 2.05 -3.04
N LEU A 38 -19.15 3.35 -3.29
CA LEU A 38 -17.85 3.95 -3.57
C LEU A 38 -16.95 3.96 -2.33
N LYS A 39 -17.53 4.20 -1.14
CA LYS A 39 -16.82 4.07 0.14
C LYS A 39 -16.31 2.65 0.36
N ASN A 40 -17.14 1.64 0.09
CA ASN A 40 -16.72 0.24 0.19
C ASN A 40 -15.56 -0.07 -0.78
N CYS A 41 -15.62 0.42 -2.02
CA CYS A 41 -14.52 0.29 -2.98
C CYS A 41 -13.22 0.92 -2.45
N PHE A 42 -13.27 2.15 -1.91
CA PHE A 42 -12.07 2.78 -1.34
C PHE A 42 -11.50 2.02 -0.14
N GLN A 43 -12.35 1.47 0.72
CA GLN A 43 -11.91 0.63 1.84
C GLN A 43 -11.25 -0.66 1.37
N GLN A 44 -11.76 -1.29 0.30
CA GLN A 44 -11.15 -2.47 -0.32
C GLN A 44 -9.76 -2.14 -0.87
N TYR A 45 -9.61 -1.05 -1.61
CA TYR A 45 -8.31 -0.63 -2.15
C TYR A 45 -7.32 -0.26 -1.03
N ALA A 46 -7.74 0.46 0.00
CA ALA A 46 -6.89 0.74 1.16
C ALA A 46 -6.38 -0.55 1.82
N SER A 47 -7.25 -1.56 1.94
CA SER A 47 -6.89 -2.87 2.51
C SER A 47 -5.91 -3.62 1.61
N GLN A 48 -6.10 -3.58 0.28
CA GLN A 48 -5.17 -4.18 -0.67
C GLN A 48 -3.79 -3.52 -0.61
N HIS A 49 -3.70 -2.20 -0.59
CA HIS A 49 -2.43 -1.48 -0.48
C HIS A 49 -1.72 -1.76 0.85
N LYS A 50 -2.47 -1.91 1.95
CA LYS A 50 -1.90 -2.36 3.22
C LYS A 50 -1.31 -3.77 3.11
N GLN A 51 -2.03 -4.71 2.49
CA GLN A 51 -1.53 -6.08 2.29
C GLN A 51 -0.31 -6.12 1.38
N ASN A 52 -0.28 -5.31 0.32
CA ASN A 52 0.88 -5.16 -0.57
C ASN A 52 2.09 -4.65 0.22
N PHE A 53 1.91 -3.60 1.01
CA PHE A 53 2.96 -3.07 1.88
C PHE A 53 3.53 -4.14 2.82
N GLU A 54 2.67 -4.88 3.52
CA GLU A 54 3.09 -5.95 4.44
C GLU A 54 3.83 -7.07 3.70
N THR A 55 3.38 -7.42 2.49
CA THR A 55 4.04 -8.40 1.62
C THR A 55 5.43 -7.94 1.22
N LEU A 56 5.56 -6.68 0.78
CA LEU A 56 6.83 -6.09 0.38
C LEU A 56 7.80 -5.99 1.57
N LEU A 57 7.29 -5.63 2.74
CA LEU A 57 8.07 -5.54 3.97
C LEU A 57 8.65 -6.91 4.38
N ASN A 58 7.97 -8.01 4.07
CA ASN A 58 8.49 -9.35 4.35
C ASN A 58 9.70 -9.73 3.50
N PHE A 59 9.93 -9.10 2.34
CA PHE A 59 11.17 -9.30 1.58
C PHE A 59 12.39 -8.63 2.23
N LEU A 60 12.17 -7.67 3.14
CA LEU A 60 13.23 -6.99 3.89
C LEU A 60 13.56 -7.66 5.24
N LYS A 61 12.80 -8.67 5.66
CA LYS A 61 12.99 -9.39 6.94
C LYS A 61 13.88 -10.62 6.81
#